data_AF-A0A238V159-F1
#
_entry.id   AF-A0A238V159-F1
#
_cell.length_a   1.000
_cell.length_b   1.000
_cell.length_c   1.000
_cell.angle_alpha   90.00
_cell.angle_beta   90.00
_cell.angle_gamma   90.00
#
_symmetry.space_group_name_H-M   'P 1'
#
loop_
_entity.id
_entity.type
_entity.pdbx_description
1 polymer ?
#
loop_
_entity_poly.entity_id
_entity_poly.type
_entity_poly.pdbx_seq_one_letter_code
_entity_poly.pdbx_strand_id
1 'polypeptide(L)'
;MTLTELCFHLRKRRRMYLLDDRFATAVAFVEGFNTALDGAPLAGFQDYVADRILGRRSSLHWSYIVGSLEFPSLLEGELGIDQIPIGSGPEVTELLVDLLEDFQARGAASGG
;
A
#
# COMPACT_ATOMS: atom_id res chain seq x y z
N MET A 1 -9.61 13.03 -6.79
CA MET A 1 -8.38 12.66 -6.09
C MET A 1 -7.53 11.87 -7.07
N THR A 2 -6.27 12.26 -7.27
CA THR A 2 -5.26 11.53 -8.05
C THR A 2 -4.40 10.67 -7.12
N LEU A 3 -3.58 9.76 -7.67
CA LEU A 3 -2.65 8.96 -6.86
C LEU A 3 -1.64 9.86 -6.12
N THR A 4 -1.16 10.92 -6.77
CA THR A 4 -0.29 11.93 -6.13
C THR A 4 -0.98 12.64 -4.95
N GLU A 5 -2.23 13.05 -5.12
CA GLU A 5 -3.00 13.66 -4.02
C GLU A 5 -3.23 12.67 -2.87
N LEU A 6 -3.52 11.40 -3.17
CA LEU A 6 -3.64 10.35 -2.17
C LEU A 6 -2.34 10.18 -1.37
N CYS A 7 -1.18 10.07 -2.03
CA CYS A 7 0.12 9.96 -1.35
C CYS A 7 0.38 11.18 -0.46
N PHE A 8 0.11 12.39 -0.97
CA PHE A 8 0.23 13.62 -0.19
C PHE A 8 -0.64 13.59 1.08
N HIS A 9 -1.89 13.14 0.97
CA HIS A 9 -2.80 13.06 2.12
C HIS A 9 -2.36 12.02 3.14
N LEU A 10 -1.95 10.83 2.71
CA LEU A 10 -1.45 9.78 3.60
C LEU A 10 -0.16 10.18 4.33
N ARG A 11 0.68 11.00 3.69
CA ARG A 11 1.95 11.48 4.24
C ARG A 11 1.80 12.70 5.16
N LYS A 12 0.97 13.67 4.78
CA LYS A 12 0.93 14.99 5.44
C LYS A 12 -0.33 15.24 6.25
N ARG A 13 -1.41 14.49 6.01
CA ARG A 13 -2.73 14.71 6.62
C ARG A 13 -3.41 13.41 7.05
N ARG A 14 -2.64 12.39 7.44
CA ARG A 14 -3.15 11.04 7.74
C ARG A 14 -4.39 11.04 8.63
N ARG A 15 -4.34 11.73 9.77
CA ARG A 15 -5.44 11.82 10.75
C ARG A 15 -6.70 12.56 10.28
N MET A 16 -6.64 13.22 9.12
CA MET A 16 -7.81 13.83 8.48
C MET A 16 -8.58 12.84 7.62
N TYR A 17 -7.91 11.79 7.11
CA TYR A 17 -8.47 10.84 6.14
C TYR A 17 -8.59 9.42 6.69
N LEU A 18 -7.69 9.02 7.59
CA LEU A 18 -7.74 7.73 8.27
C LEU A 18 -8.35 7.91 9.66
N LEU A 19 -9.19 6.94 10.04
CA LEU A 19 -9.82 6.90 11.37
C LEU A 19 -8.82 6.56 12.49
N ASP A 20 -7.73 5.89 12.14
CA ASP A 20 -6.62 5.55 13.02
C ASP A 20 -5.33 5.34 12.21
N ASP A 21 -4.22 5.14 12.91
CA ASP A 21 -2.88 4.98 12.32
C ASP A 21 -2.55 3.50 11.99
N ARG A 22 -3.53 2.58 11.97
CA ARG A 22 -3.27 1.17 11.62
C ARG A 22 -3.00 1.01 10.14
N PHE A 23 -2.08 0.10 9.81
CA PHE A 23 -1.79 -0.27 8.43
C PHE A 23 -3.04 -0.78 7.68
N ALA A 24 -3.87 -1.61 8.32
CA ALA A 24 -5.12 -2.10 7.72
C ALA A 24 -6.07 -0.97 7.29
N THR A 25 -6.13 0.12 8.06
CA THR A 25 -6.94 1.31 7.75
C THR A 25 -6.38 2.04 6.53
N ALA A 26 -5.05 2.16 6.43
CA ALA A 26 -4.40 2.75 5.26
C ALA A 26 -4.64 1.89 4.00
N VAL A 27 -4.52 0.57 4.11
CA VAL A 27 -4.81 -0.37 3.02
C VAL A 27 -6.25 -0.23 2.56
N ALA A 28 -7.21 -0.25 3.47
CA ALA A 28 -8.63 -0.09 3.14
C ALA A 28 -8.90 1.25 2.42
N PHE A 29 -8.23 2.33 2.83
CA PHE A 29 -8.34 3.63 2.18
C PHE A 29 -7.79 3.62 0.74
N VAL A 30 -6.62 3.02 0.53
CA VAL A 30 -6.00 2.87 -0.81
C VAL A 30 -6.85 2.00 -1.72
N GLU A 31 -7.36 0.86 -1.21
CA GLU A 31 -8.26 -0.02 -1.96
C GLU A 31 -9.58 0.68 -2.32
N GLY A 32 -10.14 1.46 -1.39
CA GLY A 32 -11.33 2.26 -1.63
C GLY A 32 -11.12 3.32 -2.72
N PHE A 33 -9.97 4.00 -2.69
CA PHE A 33 -9.57 4.92 -3.76
C PHE A 33 -9.46 4.23 -5.12
N ASN A 34 -8.77 3.10 -5.17
CA ASN A 34 -8.57 2.35 -6.41
C ASN A 34 -9.90 1.84 -6.97
N THR A 35 -10.75 1.29 -6.10
CA THR A 35 -12.08 0.80 -6.46
C THR A 35 -12.98 1.92 -6.98
N ALA A 36 -12.94 3.11 -6.38
CA ALA A 36 -13.72 4.27 -6.81
C ALA A 36 -13.33 4.81 -8.21
N LEU A 37 -12.19 4.37 -8.74
CA LEU A 37 -11.65 4.74 -10.05
C LEU A 37 -11.49 3.51 -10.96
N ASP A 38 -12.35 2.51 -10.78
CA ASP A 38 -12.41 1.27 -11.58
C ASP A 38 -11.08 0.48 -11.63
N GLY A 39 -10.25 0.62 -10.61
CA GLY A 39 -8.96 -0.07 -10.50
C GLY A 39 -7.85 0.51 -11.38
N ALA A 40 -8.14 1.53 -12.18
CA ALA A 40 -7.19 2.11 -13.13
C ALA A 40 -5.92 2.69 -12.46
N PRO A 41 -6.00 3.41 -11.31
CA PRO A 41 -4.82 4.04 -10.72
C PRO A 41 -3.74 3.05 -10.25
N LEU A 42 -4.13 1.86 -9.80
CA LEU A 42 -3.20 0.83 -9.32
C LEU A 42 -3.10 -0.37 -10.28
N ALA A 43 -3.49 -0.20 -11.54
CA ALA A 43 -3.35 -1.23 -12.56
C ALA A 43 -1.87 -1.62 -12.72
N GLY A 44 -1.52 -2.87 -12.36
CA GLY A 44 -0.13 -3.36 -12.36
C GLY A 44 0.65 -3.14 -11.06
N PHE A 45 0.07 -2.48 -10.06
CA PHE A 45 0.72 -2.22 -8.77
C PHE A 45 1.06 -3.52 -8.03
N GLN A 46 0.19 -4.53 -8.09
CA GLN A 46 0.41 -5.87 -7.52
C GLN A 46 1.73 -6.49 -8.01
N ASP A 47 1.92 -6.54 -9.33
CA ASP A 47 3.12 -7.13 -9.93
C ASP A 47 4.36 -6.30 -9.61
N TYR A 48 4.24 -4.97 -9.62
CA TYR A 48 5.30 -4.06 -9.21
C TYR A 48 5.76 -4.32 -7.76
N VAL A 49 4.83 -4.41 -6.80
CA VAL A 49 5.17 -4.67 -5.39
C VAL A 49 5.84 -6.04 -5.23
N ALA A 50 5.30 -7.08 -5.88
CA ALA A 50 5.86 -8.42 -5.80
C ALA A 50 7.30 -8.48 -6.36
N ASP A 51 7.54 -7.89 -7.54
CA ASP A 51 8.87 -7.80 -8.12
C ASP A 51 9.82 -6.98 -7.24
N ARG A 52 9.37 -5.82 -6.76
CA ARG A 52 10.19 -4.89 -5.97
C ARG A 52 10.64 -5.46 -4.63
N ILE A 53 9.76 -6.18 -3.94
CA ILE A 53 9.98 -6.65 -2.57
C ILE A 53 10.46 -8.10 -2.54
N LEU A 54 9.88 -8.98 -3.37
CA LEU A 54 10.19 -10.42 -3.35
C LEU A 54 11.15 -10.83 -4.47
N GLY A 55 11.41 -9.97 -5.46
CA GLY A 55 12.22 -10.31 -6.65
C GLY A 55 11.55 -11.34 -7.55
N ARG A 56 10.24 -11.58 -7.38
CA ARG A 56 9.46 -12.58 -8.11
C ARG A 56 7.98 -12.25 -8.08
N ARG A 57 7.22 -12.80 -9.04
CA ARG A 57 5.75 -12.75 -9.00
C ARG A 57 5.20 -13.47 -7.77
N SER A 58 4.09 -12.97 -7.25
CA SER A 58 3.39 -13.55 -6.11
C SER A 58 1.88 -13.41 -6.27
N SER A 59 1.14 -14.44 -5.87
CA SER A 59 -0.32 -14.42 -5.78
C SER A 59 -0.83 -13.81 -4.46
N LEU A 60 0.05 -13.53 -3.51
CA LEU A 60 -0.31 -12.84 -2.28
C LEU A 60 -0.64 -11.39 -2.60
N HIS A 61 -1.76 -10.90 -2.08
CA HIS A 61 -2.15 -9.51 -2.27
C HIS A 61 -1.06 -8.54 -1.80
N TRP A 62 -0.85 -7.44 -2.52
CA TRP A 62 0.25 -6.50 -2.31
C TRP A 62 0.34 -6.03 -0.85
N SER A 63 -0.80 -5.87 -0.18
CA SER A 63 -0.85 -5.42 1.22
C SER A 63 -0.19 -6.42 2.18
N TYR A 64 -0.31 -7.72 1.93
CA TYR A 64 0.37 -8.76 2.70
C TYR A 64 1.88 -8.76 2.41
N ILE A 65 2.27 -8.52 1.15
CA ILE A 65 3.68 -8.41 0.77
C ILE A 65 4.32 -7.20 1.47
N VAL A 66 3.68 -6.03 1.44
CA VAL A 66 4.19 -4.82 2.11
C VAL A 66 4.21 -4.99 3.62
N GLY A 67 3.12 -5.46 4.22
CA GLY A 67 3.05 -5.67 5.67
C GLY A 67 4.09 -6.66 6.17
N SER A 68 4.46 -7.66 5.36
CA SER A 68 5.44 -8.68 5.75
C SER A 68 6.84 -8.18 6.05
N LEU A 69 7.18 -6.97 5.59
CA LEU A 69 8.48 -6.36 5.86
C LEU A 69 8.67 -5.97 7.33
N GLU A 70 7.58 -5.78 8.07
CA GLU A 70 7.60 -5.55 9.52
C GLU A 70 6.98 -6.73 10.28
N PHE A 71 6.03 -7.44 9.68
CA PHE A 71 5.34 -8.59 10.28
C PHE A 71 5.46 -9.85 9.40
N PRO A 72 6.59 -10.57 9.43
CA PRO A 72 6.82 -11.75 8.58
C PRO A 72 5.71 -12.81 8.65
N SER A 73 5.07 -12.96 9.81
CA SER A 73 3.94 -13.87 10.06
C SER A 73 2.71 -13.63 9.16
N LEU A 74 2.62 -12.48 8.48
CA LEU A 74 1.60 -12.23 7.45
C LEU A 74 1.78 -13.13 6.21
N LEU A 75 3.02 -13.46 5.81
CA LEU A 75 3.27 -14.37 4.68
C LEU A 75 2.99 -15.83 5.05
N GLU A 76 3.20 -16.16 6.31
CA GLU A 76 2.98 -17.50 6.87
C GLU A 76 1.47 -17.77 7.11
N GLY A 77 0.65 -16.72 7.06
CA GLY A 77 -0.80 -16.80 7.29
C GLY A 77 -1.18 -16.96 8.76
N GLU A 78 -0.21 -16.80 9.67
CA GLU A 78 -0.42 -16.89 11.12
C GLU A 78 -1.05 -15.61 11.68
N LEU A 79 -0.93 -14.50 10.95
CA LEU A 79 -1.48 -13.20 11.30
C LEU A 79 -2.35 -12.65 10.15
N GLY A 80 -3.54 -12.17 10.48
CA GLY A 80 -4.37 -11.36 9.59
C GLY A 80 -3.93 -9.90 9.58
N ILE A 81 -4.09 -9.20 8.46
CA ILE A 81 -3.72 -7.77 8.36
C ILE A 81 -4.51 -6.89 9.34
N ASP A 82 -5.75 -7.28 9.65
CA ASP A 82 -6.64 -6.66 10.61
C ASP A 82 -6.24 -6.91 12.07
N GLN A 83 -5.36 -7.88 12.30
CA GLN A 83 -4.87 -8.28 13.62
C GLN A 83 -3.55 -7.57 14.00
N ILE A 84 -2.99 -6.74 13.12
CA ILE A 84 -1.81 -5.92 13.42
C ILE A 84 -2.16 -4.94 14.56
N PRO A 85 -1.36 -4.90 15.65
CA PRO A 85 -1.68 -4.06 16.81
C PRO A 85 -1.75 -2.57 16.47
N ILE A 86 -2.64 -1.85 17.17
CA ILE A 86 -2.73 -0.38 17.08
C ILE A 86 -1.42 0.23 17.57
N GLY A 87 -0.87 1.16 16.80
CA GLY A 87 0.40 1.83 17.10
C GLY A 87 1.63 1.11 16.53
N SER A 88 1.45 -0.08 15.96
CA SER A 88 2.44 -0.78 15.13
C SER A 88 2.13 -0.51 13.65
N GLY A 89 3.15 -0.37 12.80
CA GLY A 89 2.97 -0.11 11.37
C GLY A 89 2.86 1.35 10.86
N PRO A 90 3.19 2.44 11.61
CA PRO A 90 3.39 3.72 10.94
C PRO A 90 4.53 3.65 9.93
N GLU A 91 5.59 2.89 10.21
CA GLU A 91 6.71 2.62 9.29
C GLU A 91 6.26 1.85 8.05
N VAL A 92 5.51 0.75 8.20
CA VAL A 92 4.91 0.04 7.07
C VAL A 92 3.94 0.91 6.26
N THR A 93 3.23 1.83 6.90
CA THR A 93 2.37 2.79 6.20
C THR A 93 3.20 3.80 5.39
N GLU A 94 4.31 4.31 5.93
CA GLU A 94 5.23 5.16 5.16
C GLU A 94 5.82 4.41 3.97
N LEU A 95 6.19 3.14 4.17
CA LEU A 95 6.71 2.28 3.11
C LEU A 95 5.69 2.05 2.00
N LEU A 96 4.42 1.83 2.35
CA LEU A 96 3.34 1.79 1.37
C LEU A 96 3.27 3.09 0.55
N VAL A 97 3.34 4.25 1.20
CA VAL A 97 3.31 5.53 0.51
C VAL A 97 4.52 5.69 -0.41
N ASP A 98 5.73 5.31 0.02
CA ASP A 98 6.94 5.31 -0.81
C ASP A 98 6.79 4.44 -2.07
N LEU A 99 6.21 3.24 -1.92
CA LEU A 99 5.96 2.34 -3.05
C LEU A 99 4.94 2.91 -4.04
N LEU A 100 3.89 3.56 -3.56
CA LEU A 100 2.90 4.22 -4.42
C LEU A 100 3.51 5.40 -5.18
N GLU A 101 4.36 6.19 -4.52
CA GLU A 101 5.08 7.30 -5.14
C GLU A 101 6.07 6.82 -6.22
N ASP A 102 6.86 5.77 -5.95
CA ASP A 102 7.78 5.19 -6.94
C ASP A 102 7.02 4.56 -8.11
N PHE A 103 5.92 3.86 -7.84
CA PHE A 103 5.07 3.30 -8.89
C PHE A 103 4.50 4.38 -9.82
N GLN A 104 3.97 5.46 -9.25
CA GLN A 104 3.45 6.60 -10.03
C GLN A 104 4.56 7.25 -10.88
N ALA A 105 5.76 7.41 -10.33
CA ALA A 105 6.89 7.99 -11.06
C ALA A 105 7.31 7.15 -12.27
N ARG A 106 7.27 5.82 -12.16
CA ARG A 106 7.57 4.88 -13.25
C ARG A 106 6.52 4.88 -14.35
N GLY A 107 5.24 4.95 -13.97
CA GLY A 107 4.13 5.08 -14.92
C GLY A 107 4.23 6.36 -15.73
N ALA A 108 4.58 7.49 -15.08
CA ALA A 108 4.80 8.77 -15.75
C ALA A 108 5.98 8.75 -16.74
N ALA A 109 7.07 8.02 -16.41
CA ALA A 109 8.24 7.91 -17.28
C ALA A 109 8.04 7.00 -18.51
N SER A 110 7.01 6.15 -18.51
CA SER A 110 6.73 5.18 -19.59
C SER A 110 5.74 5.70 -20.64
N GLY A 111 5.17 6.90 -20.43
CA GLY A 111 4.15 7.51 -21.29
C GLY A 111 4.59 8.82 -21.98
N GLY A 112 5.90 9.07 -22.09
CA GLY A 112 6.50 10.25 -22.73
C GLY A 112 7.17 9.95 -24.06
#